data_AF-A0A7S3T6I3-F1
#
_entry.id   AF-A0A7S3T6I3-F1
#
_cell.length_a   1.000
_cell.length_b   1.000
_cell.length_c   1.000
_cell.angle_alpha   90.00
_cell.angle_beta   90.00
_cell.angle_gamma   90.00
#
_symmetry.space_group_name_H-M   'P 1'
#
loop_
_entity.id
_entity.type
_entity.pdbx_description
1 polymer ?
#
loop_
_entity_poly.entity_id
_entity_poly.type
_entity_poly.pdbx_seq_one_letter_code
_entity_poly.pdbx_strand_id
1 'polypeptide(L)'
;MSNMERTLSPLAAEVGGVGTEAEGVPTSASSIVDKCLQLDEGLAAAFIRGDIRLLRRAWVLEAPDQHLPYRQVLEERERRGELPLLSPEEAAALLECGDRSIGALTHPWYSPGDPDPVGVKLKILREALLVLTHIEAIFVDYASLFQHPPKGTRTEAENEAFKRALGVMGDVYASAVGTTVLQIKEIPPRPQEFDGELCLFGLKAGVDEAAVCQALSDLSTEFESCDLAFESTYGVVRFTTHAAALRAKAANTFSELCGGVDTRYNERSYDGRGDGEGGRDGDEGRGWCCFEGGVSGELLVRLSVYPRMKAELDKLPPKLISLASGRAPEPVELSHSDVWQRVQQVVESIEKATFTGKGDKEVVPVLYKGYVERVATVLASTLALQTTLETSAEVPPIPLVDAPPADALRLADGQLLLLLPGAGARLAGGDGAWLAEVASSAPCAISLMTVWRN
;
A
#
# COMPACT_ATOMS: atom_id res chain seq x y z
N MET A 1 -5.32 59.59 34.95
CA MET A 1 -4.63 58.94 36.09
C MET A 1 -4.41 57.49 35.68
N SER A 2 -3.26 56.96 35.29
CA SER A 2 -1.88 57.46 35.21
C SER A 2 -1.26 56.86 33.94
N ASN A 3 -0.51 57.69 33.20
CA ASN A 3 0.33 57.31 32.07
C ASN A 3 1.50 56.44 32.54
N MET A 4 2.00 55.57 31.66
CA MET A 4 3.44 55.36 31.54
C MET A 4 3.81 54.92 30.11
N GLU A 5 4.28 55.89 29.34
CA GLU A 5 5.08 55.73 28.12
C GLU A 5 6.52 55.33 28.47
N ARG A 6 7.19 54.61 27.56
CA ARG A 6 8.64 54.69 27.24
C ARG A 6 8.90 53.82 26.00
N THR A 7 8.88 54.41 24.80
CA THR A 7 10.02 54.95 24.01
C THR A 7 11.02 53.93 23.48
N LEU A 8 11.15 53.96 22.14
CA LEU A 8 12.02 53.22 21.23
C LEU A 8 13.44 53.83 21.09
N SER A 9 14.40 52.94 20.73
CA SER A 9 15.61 53.14 19.89
C SER A 9 16.90 53.74 20.51
N PRO A 10 18.07 53.66 19.82
CA PRO A 10 18.78 52.50 19.22
C PRO A 10 20.32 52.53 19.54
N LEU A 11 21.10 51.48 19.21
CA LEU A 11 22.55 51.51 18.84
C LEU A 11 23.01 50.05 18.62
N ALA A 12 23.32 49.60 17.40
CA ALA A 12 24.59 49.71 16.66
C ALA A 12 25.39 48.39 16.70
N ALA A 13 25.41 47.77 15.52
CA ALA A 13 26.36 46.84 14.92
C ALA A 13 27.55 46.32 15.77
N GLU A 14 27.62 44.99 15.90
CA GLU A 14 28.88 44.27 15.80
C GLU A 14 28.78 43.18 14.73
N VAL A 15 29.75 43.25 13.83
CA VAL A 15 30.03 42.34 12.72
C VAL A 15 30.88 41.19 13.27
N GLY A 16 30.51 39.94 13.00
CA GLY A 16 31.39 38.82 13.29
C GLY A 16 30.81 37.46 12.95
N GLY A 17 31.38 36.84 11.91
CA GLY A 17 31.39 35.38 11.77
C GLY A 17 30.58 34.84 10.61
N VAL A 18 31.20 34.80 9.43
CA VAL A 18 30.84 33.87 8.35
C VAL A 18 31.06 32.46 8.89
N GLY A 19 29.99 31.84 9.38
CA GLY A 19 29.92 30.41 9.61
C GLY A 19 29.52 29.76 8.28
N THR A 20 30.50 29.19 7.60
CA THR A 20 30.30 28.26 6.48
C THR A 20 29.25 27.23 6.86
N GLU A 21 28.12 27.23 6.16
CA GLU A 21 27.17 26.12 6.15
C GLU A 21 27.94 24.87 5.71
N ALA A 22 28.14 23.97 6.67
CA ALA A 22 28.56 22.63 6.35
C ALA A 22 27.39 21.95 5.62
N GLU A 23 27.52 21.77 4.31
CA GLU A 23 26.74 20.78 3.59
C GLU A 23 26.92 19.44 4.30
N GLY A 24 25.90 19.05 5.07
CA GLY A 24 25.89 17.78 5.77
C GLY A 24 25.84 16.65 4.74
N VAL A 25 26.86 15.80 4.75
CA VAL A 25 26.80 14.50 4.07
C VAL A 25 25.57 13.76 4.62
N PRO A 26 24.58 13.37 3.79
CA PRO A 26 23.39 12.68 4.28
C PRO A 26 23.83 11.40 4.99
N THR A 27 23.37 11.22 6.23
CA THR A 27 23.49 9.91 6.89
C THR A 27 22.69 8.89 6.06
N SER A 28 23.18 7.64 5.97
CA SER A 28 22.55 6.62 5.11
C SER A 28 21.07 6.39 5.47
N ALA A 29 20.69 6.59 6.74
CA ALA A 29 19.32 6.53 7.24
C ALA A 29 18.41 7.61 6.63
N SER A 30 18.84 8.89 6.62
CA SER A 30 18.09 9.99 5.99
C SER A 30 17.87 9.69 4.50
N SER A 31 18.91 9.24 3.81
CA SER A 31 18.83 8.96 2.37
C SER A 31 17.88 7.83 1.98
N ILE A 32 17.58 6.89 2.89
CA ILE A 32 16.64 5.78 2.64
C ILE A 32 15.19 6.25 2.81
N VAL A 33 14.91 7.03 3.87
CA VAL A 33 13.59 7.61 4.10
C VAL A 33 13.24 8.59 2.97
N ASP A 34 14.18 9.46 2.60
CA ASP A 34 14.02 10.43 1.50
C ASP A 34 13.66 9.75 0.17
N LYS A 35 14.27 8.58 -0.10
CA LYS A 35 13.96 7.78 -1.29
C LYS A 35 12.62 7.07 -1.23
N CYS A 36 12.17 6.70 -0.03
CA CYS A 36 10.82 6.18 0.14
C CYS A 36 9.79 7.28 -0.08
N LEU A 37 10.04 8.49 0.43
CA LEU A 37 9.16 9.64 0.26
C LEU A 37 8.99 10.04 -1.22
N GLN A 38 9.98 9.78 -2.08
CA GLN A 38 9.84 9.97 -3.52
C GLN A 38 8.73 9.11 -4.15
N LEU A 39 8.40 7.95 -3.56
CA LEU A 39 7.25 7.15 -4.00
C LEU A 39 5.92 7.82 -3.68
N ASP A 40 5.92 8.72 -2.70
CA ASP A 40 4.73 9.35 -2.13
C ASP A 40 4.45 10.74 -2.72
N GLU A 41 5.24 11.23 -3.70
CA GLU A 41 5.05 12.56 -4.31
C GLU A 41 3.64 12.75 -4.91
N GLY A 42 3.12 11.73 -5.58
CA GLY A 42 1.76 11.74 -6.14
C GLY A 42 0.69 11.83 -5.05
N LEU A 43 0.92 11.14 -3.92
CA LEU A 43 0.04 11.15 -2.76
C LEU A 43 0.08 12.50 -2.03
N ALA A 44 1.28 13.06 -1.81
CA ALA A 44 1.46 14.39 -1.23
C ALA A 44 0.71 15.45 -2.04
N ALA A 45 0.82 15.40 -3.38
CA ALA A 45 0.08 16.30 -4.26
C ALA A 45 -1.44 16.13 -4.15
N ALA A 46 -1.94 14.91 -3.94
CA ALA A 46 -3.37 14.66 -3.72
C ALA A 46 -3.87 15.17 -2.36
N PHE A 47 -3.04 15.08 -1.30
CA PHE A 47 -3.35 15.70 -0.01
C PHE A 47 -3.40 17.22 -0.10
N ILE A 48 -2.38 17.86 -0.69
CA ILE A 48 -2.35 19.33 -0.87
C ILE A 48 -3.53 19.85 -1.69
N ARG A 49 -3.95 19.11 -2.73
CA ARG A 49 -5.15 19.49 -3.50
C ARG A 49 -6.47 19.25 -2.76
N GLY A 50 -6.44 18.52 -1.65
CA GLY A 50 -7.65 18.04 -0.97
C GLY A 50 -8.41 16.99 -1.77
N ASP A 51 -7.78 16.33 -2.75
CA ASP A 51 -8.39 15.21 -3.48
C ASP A 51 -8.66 14.04 -2.52
N ILE A 52 -7.78 13.85 -1.53
CA ILE A 52 -7.95 12.95 -0.38
C ILE A 52 -7.93 13.77 0.91
N ARG A 53 -8.86 13.53 1.83
CA ARG A 53 -8.88 14.14 3.17
C ARG A 53 -8.71 13.07 4.24
N LEU A 54 -7.87 13.31 5.24
CA LEU A 54 -7.67 12.37 6.35
C LEU A 54 -8.53 12.77 7.55
N LEU A 55 -9.07 11.78 8.26
CA LEU A 55 -9.79 12.00 9.51
C LEU A 55 -8.80 12.26 10.65
N ARG A 56 -9.14 13.16 11.57
CA ARG A 56 -8.37 13.38 12.81
C ARG A 56 -8.61 12.23 13.78
N ARG A 57 -7.54 11.62 14.32
CA ARG A 57 -7.68 10.56 15.34
C ARG A 57 -8.55 10.99 16.52
N ALA A 58 -8.31 12.19 17.05
CA ALA A 58 -9.06 12.69 18.19
C ALA A 58 -10.57 12.75 17.91
N TRP A 59 -10.96 13.16 16.70
CA TRP A 59 -12.38 13.18 16.32
C TRP A 59 -12.94 11.76 16.14
N VAL A 60 -12.21 10.84 15.51
CA VAL A 60 -12.66 9.44 15.33
C VAL A 60 -12.95 8.76 16.68
N LEU A 61 -12.10 8.99 17.68
CA LEU A 61 -12.27 8.46 19.03
C LEU A 61 -13.54 8.99 19.72
N GLU A 62 -13.88 10.26 19.51
CA GLU A 62 -15.00 10.94 20.20
C GLU A 62 -16.28 11.02 19.37
N ALA A 63 -16.25 10.65 18.08
CA ALA A 63 -17.39 10.86 17.20
C ALA A 63 -18.66 10.15 17.74
N PRO A 64 -19.80 10.83 17.80
CA PRO A 64 -21.01 10.27 18.42
C PRO A 64 -21.68 9.20 17.54
N ASP A 65 -21.29 9.14 16.26
CA ASP A 65 -21.91 8.26 15.28
C ASP A 65 -21.60 6.79 15.55
N GLN A 66 -22.57 5.94 15.19
CA GLN A 66 -22.42 4.48 15.23
C GLN A 66 -21.50 3.99 14.11
N HIS A 67 -21.42 4.71 12.99
CA HIS A 67 -20.58 4.41 11.83
C HIS A 67 -20.00 5.73 11.25
N LEU A 68 -18.94 5.67 10.45
CA LEU A 68 -18.30 6.88 9.92
C LEU A 68 -19.16 7.49 8.80
N PRO A 69 -19.50 8.80 8.89
CA PRO A 69 -20.13 9.50 7.78
C PRO A 69 -19.22 9.55 6.54
N TYR A 70 -19.83 9.57 5.35
CA TYR A 70 -19.08 9.83 4.13
C TYR A 70 -18.53 11.26 4.09
N ARG A 71 -17.47 11.46 3.29
CA ARG A 71 -16.68 12.68 3.26
C ARG A 71 -17.50 13.98 3.27
N GLN A 72 -18.48 14.12 2.37
CA GLN A 72 -19.22 15.38 2.26
C GLN A 72 -20.01 15.75 3.52
N VAL A 73 -20.46 14.77 4.31
CA VAL A 73 -21.09 15.03 5.62
C VAL A 73 -20.06 15.55 6.61
N LEU A 74 -18.83 15.04 6.58
CA LEU A 74 -17.73 15.53 7.42
C LEU A 74 -17.34 16.96 7.04
N GLU A 75 -17.28 17.29 5.76
CA GLU A 75 -17.02 18.67 5.29
C GLU A 75 -18.16 19.64 5.66
N GLU A 76 -19.40 19.18 5.70
CA GLU A 76 -20.52 19.96 6.24
C GLU A 76 -20.38 20.21 7.75
N ARG A 77 -19.94 19.21 8.52
CA ARG A 77 -19.66 19.36 9.96
C ARG A 77 -18.50 20.32 10.21
N GLU A 78 -17.45 20.24 9.39
CA GLU A 78 -16.32 21.17 9.42
C GLU A 78 -16.79 22.62 9.21
N ARG A 79 -17.70 22.85 8.25
CA ARG A 79 -18.34 24.17 8.02
C ARG A 79 -19.21 24.64 9.20
N ARG A 80 -19.67 23.74 10.06
CA ARG A 80 -20.43 24.05 11.29
C ARG A 80 -19.54 24.24 12.52
N GLY A 81 -18.22 24.10 12.38
CA GLY A 81 -17.23 24.34 13.43
C GLY A 81 -16.73 23.08 14.15
N GLU A 82 -17.13 21.88 13.71
CA GLU A 82 -16.41 20.66 14.10
C GLU A 82 -15.05 20.58 13.37
N LEU A 83 -14.14 19.72 13.82
CA LEU A 83 -12.85 19.50 13.15
C LEU A 83 -12.61 18.00 12.85
N PRO A 84 -13.47 17.37 12.02
CA PRO A 84 -13.36 15.94 11.74
C PRO A 84 -12.15 15.58 10.87
N LEU A 85 -11.72 16.50 10.01
CA LEU A 85 -10.71 16.27 8.98
C LEU A 85 -9.45 17.10 9.25
N LEU A 86 -8.31 16.61 8.79
CA LEU A 86 -7.11 17.43 8.64
C LEU A 86 -7.29 18.43 7.49
N SER A 87 -6.61 19.57 7.59
CA SER A 87 -6.37 20.44 6.44
C SER A 87 -5.45 19.74 5.42
N PRO A 88 -5.50 20.15 4.15
CA PRO A 88 -4.58 19.66 3.11
C PRO A 88 -3.10 19.74 3.52
N GLU A 89 -2.70 20.85 4.16
CA GLU A 89 -1.33 21.11 4.57
C GLU A 89 -0.90 20.21 5.75
N GLU A 90 -1.77 20.02 6.74
CA GLU A 90 -1.52 19.10 7.85
C GLU A 90 -1.36 17.65 7.34
N ALA A 91 -2.20 17.22 6.40
CA ALA A 91 -2.13 15.88 5.83
C ALA A 91 -0.82 15.64 5.05
N ALA A 92 -0.38 16.62 4.26
CA ALA A 92 0.88 16.55 3.54
C ALA A 92 2.09 16.58 4.48
N ALA A 93 2.09 17.45 5.49
CA ALA A 93 3.16 17.52 6.48
C ALA A 93 3.30 16.19 7.25
N LEU A 94 2.18 15.56 7.60
CA LEU A 94 2.18 14.28 8.30
C LEU A 94 2.77 13.16 7.42
N LEU A 95 2.53 13.19 6.11
CA LEU A 95 3.13 12.26 5.16
C LEU A 95 4.66 12.48 5.05
N GLU A 96 5.08 13.74 4.97
CA GLU A 96 6.50 14.14 4.86
C GLU A 96 7.32 13.77 6.10
N CYS A 97 6.70 13.70 7.29
CA CYS A 97 7.37 13.22 8.51
C CYS A 97 7.96 11.81 8.36
N GLY A 98 7.34 10.95 7.53
CA GLY A 98 7.86 9.61 7.24
C GLY A 98 7.96 8.68 8.44
N ASP A 99 7.08 8.84 9.44
CA ASP A 99 7.11 8.12 10.72
C ASP A 99 5.95 7.12 10.91
N ARG A 100 5.19 6.87 9.84
CA ARG A 100 4.00 5.99 9.76
C ARG A 100 2.84 6.41 10.66
N SER A 101 2.70 7.71 10.90
CA SER A 101 1.62 8.31 11.69
C SER A 101 0.25 8.35 10.99
N ILE A 102 0.17 8.08 9.68
CA ILE A 102 -1.11 7.97 8.98
C ILE A 102 -1.60 6.51 9.00
N GLY A 103 -2.75 6.25 9.64
CA GLY A 103 -3.42 4.95 9.60
C GLY A 103 -4.24 4.78 8.33
N ALA A 104 -3.90 3.84 7.45
CA ALA A 104 -4.69 3.49 6.27
C ALA A 104 -5.56 2.28 6.56
N LEU A 105 -6.86 2.48 6.75
CA LEU A 105 -7.79 1.38 7.04
C LEU A 105 -8.14 0.65 5.74
N THR A 106 -7.86 -0.66 5.71
CA THR A 106 -8.35 -1.56 4.66
C THR A 106 -9.32 -2.56 5.26
N HIS A 107 -10.50 -2.68 4.64
CA HIS A 107 -11.59 -3.48 5.18
C HIS A 107 -12.65 -3.85 4.12
N PRO A 108 -13.41 -4.94 4.33
CA PRO A 108 -14.45 -5.34 3.39
C PRO A 108 -15.67 -4.43 3.49
N TRP A 109 -16.17 -3.87 2.40
CA TRP A 109 -17.45 -3.14 2.42
C TRP A 109 -18.62 -4.11 2.60
N TYR A 110 -19.41 -3.95 3.67
CA TYR A 110 -20.53 -4.85 3.94
C TYR A 110 -21.78 -4.51 3.12
N SER A 111 -21.97 -3.26 2.72
CA SER A 111 -23.08 -2.84 1.86
C SER A 111 -22.62 -1.76 0.88
N PRO A 112 -23.21 -1.62 -0.32
CA PRO A 112 -22.75 -0.67 -1.33
C PRO A 112 -22.91 0.81 -0.93
N GLY A 113 -23.95 1.15 -0.17
CA GLY A 113 -24.22 2.53 0.27
C GLY A 113 -23.62 2.89 1.64
N ASP A 114 -23.19 1.90 2.41
CA ASP A 114 -22.54 2.08 3.70
C ASP A 114 -21.61 0.89 3.96
N PRO A 115 -20.29 1.10 4.07
CA PRO A 115 -19.36 0.00 4.27
C PRO A 115 -19.46 -0.68 5.64
N ASP A 116 -20.02 -0.01 6.64
CA ASP A 116 -20.11 -0.47 8.04
C ASP A 116 -21.48 -0.14 8.66
N PRO A 117 -22.59 -0.67 8.11
CA PRO A 117 -23.95 -0.25 8.47
C PRO A 117 -24.32 -0.53 9.94
N VAL A 118 -23.55 -1.39 10.61
CA VAL A 118 -23.74 -1.77 12.03
C VAL A 118 -22.66 -1.22 12.95
N GLY A 119 -21.67 -0.49 12.43
CA GLY A 119 -20.64 0.16 13.24
C GLY A 119 -19.56 -0.76 13.83
N VAL A 120 -19.48 -2.01 13.36
CA VAL A 120 -18.55 -3.00 13.92
C VAL A 120 -17.10 -2.60 13.64
N LYS A 121 -16.81 -2.11 12.43
CA LYS A 121 -15.43 -1.71 12.07
C LYS A 121 -15.02 -0.45 12.78
N LEU A 122 -15.91 0.54 12.89
CA LEU A 122 -15.62 1.76 13.64
C LEU A 122 -15.29 1.44 15.10
N LYS A 123 -16.02 0.49 15.71
CA LYS A 123 -15.70 0.01 17.06
C LYS A 123 -14.30 -0.60 17.14
N ILE A 124 -13.96 -1.54 16.25
CA ILE A 124 -12.63 -2.17 16.19
C ILE A 124 -11.53 -1.12 16.00
N LEU A 125 -11.74 -0.17 15.07
CA LEU A 125 -10.80 0.92 14.80
C LEU A 125 -10.59 1.79 16.04
N ARG A 126 -11.65 2.19 16.75
CA ARG A 126 -11.54 2.98 17.98
C ARG A 126 -10.74 2.27 19.05
N GLU A 127 -11.03 1.01 19.30
CA GLU A 127 -10.29 0.18 20.26
C GLU A 127 -8.79 0.11 19.89
N ALA A 128 -8.48 -0.06 18.61
CA ALA A 128 -7.11 -0.07 18.12
C ALA A 128 -6.41 1.30 18.30
N LEU A 129 -7.08 2.41 17.99
CA LEU A 129 -6.54 3.77 18.10
C LEU A 129 -6.25 4.20 19.55
N LEU A 130 -6.85 3.55 20.54
CA LEU A 130 -6.49 3.74 21.96
C LEU A 130 -5.10 3.18 22.28
N VAL A 131 -4.68 2.13 21.57
CA VAL A 131 -3.39 1.45 21.76
C VAL A 131 -2.33 2.01 20.80
N LEU A 132 -2.69 2.23 19.54
CA LEU A 132 -1.80 2.71 18.48
C LEU A 132 -1.66 4.24 18.53
N THR A 133 -1.02 4.75 19.59
CA THR A 133 -0.93 6.19 19.87
C THR A 133 -0.07 6.99 18.89
N HIS A 134 0.77 6.33 18.10
CA HIS A 134 1.57 6.95 17.04
C HIS A 134 0.73 7.33 15.80
N ILE A 135 -0.47 6.78 15.67
CA ILE A 135 -1.39 7.16 14.58
C ILE A 135 -1.99 8.52 14.94
N GLU A 136 -1.93 9.49 14.03
CA GLU A 136 -2.47 10.85 14.24
C GLU A 136 -3.66 11.13 13.32
N ALA A 137 -3.68 10.51 12.14
CA ALA A 137 -4.74 10.67 11.16
C ALA A 137 -5.10 9.34 10.52
N ILE A 138 -6.33 9.21 10.02
CA ILE A 138 -6.84 7.97 9.45
C ILE A 138 -7.36 8.23 8.04
N PHE A 139 -6.92 7.41 7.10
CA PHE A 139 -7.58 7.24 5.81
C PHE A 139 -8.60 6.10 5.92
N VAL A 140 -9.85 6.43 5.59
CA VAL A 140 -10.94 5.48 5.35
C VAL A 140 -11.60 5.89 4.04
N ASP A 141 -11.57 5.04 3.03
CA ASP A 141 -12.03 5.34 1.67
C ASP A 141 -13.37 6.11 1.60
N TYR A 142 -14.38 5.63 2.31
CA TYR A 142 -15.74 6.19 2.35
C TYR A 142 -15.78 7.61 2.93
N ALA A 143 -14.96 7.87 3.95
CA ALA A 143 -14.88 9.15 4.65
C ALA A 143 -13.81 10.10 4.09
N SER A 144 -12.87 9.59 3.29
CA SER A 144 -11.70 10.32 2.78
C SER A 144 -11.83 10.74 1.31
N LEU A 145 -12.66 10.01 0.56
CA LEU A 145 -12.93 10.25 -0.87
C LEU A 145 -14.37 10.73 -1.08
N PHE A 146 -14.60 11.49 -2.15
CA PHE A 146 -15.97 11.89 -2.52
C PHE A 146 -16.81 10.66 -2.89
N GLN A 147 -17.98 10.54 -2.25
CA GLN A 147 -18.94 9.47 -2.50
C GLN A 147 -20.12 9.96 -3.33
N HIS A 148 -20.85 9.04 -3.95
CA HIS A 148 -22.20 9.36 -4.44
C HIS A 148 -23.10 9.59 -3.21
N PRO A 149 -23.75 10.75 -3.07
CA PRO A 149 -24.65 10.98 -1.94
C PRO A 149 -25.90 10.09 -2.06
N PRO A 150 -26.57 9.78 -0.94
CA PRO A 150 -27.81 9.01 -0.97
C PRO A 150 -28.82 9.61 -1.95
N LYS A 151 -29.35 8.77 -2.85
CA LYS A 151 -30.29 9.16 -3.92
C LYS A 151 -29.77 10.24 -4.88
N GLY A 152 -28.46 10.44 -4.96
CA GLY A 152 -27.84 11.42 -5.83
C GLY A 152 -26.51 10.95 -6.39
N THR A 153 -25.87 11.79 -7.19
CA THR A 153 -24.54 11.52 -7.73
C THR A 153 -23.59 12.63 -7.33
N ARG A 154 -22.29 12.31 -7.30
CA ARG A 154 -21.24 13.34 -7.24
C ARG A 154 -21.48 14.40 -8.31
N THR A 155 -21.24 15.65 -7.93
CA THR A 155 -21.08 16.76 -8.87
C THR A 155 -19.88 16.51 -9.77
N GLU A 156 -19.79 17.24 -10.87
CA GLU A 156 -18.67 17.10 -11.81
C GLU A 156 -17.31 17.35 -11.13
N ALA A 157 -17.22 18.40 -10.29
CA ALA A 157 -15.99 18.72 -9.56
C ALA A 157 -15.58 17.62 -8.57
N GLU A 158 -16.54 17.07 -7.83
CA GLU A 158 -16.30 15.94 -6.92
C GLU A 158 -15.89 14.68 -7.68
N ASN A 159 -16.48 14.43 -8.84
CA ASN A 159 -16.15 13.28 -9.68
C ASN A 159 -14.73 13.38 -10.24
N GLU A 160 -14.31 14.57 -10.69
CA GLU A 160 -12.93 14.80 -11.15
C GLU A 160 -11.91 14.68 -10.01
N ALA A 161 -12.22 15.21 -8.82
CA ALA A 161 -11.39 15.01 -7.63
C ALA A 161 -11.30 13.54 -7.23
N PHE A 162 -12.42 12.82 -7.25
CA PHE A 162 -12.45 11.39 -6.98
C PHE A 162 -11.60 10.58 -7.95
N LYS A 163 -11.67 10.85 -9.27
CA LYS A 163 -10.84 10.14 -10.26
C LYS A 163 -9.34 10.37 -10.01
N ARG A 164 -8.94 11.60 -9.70
CA ARG A 164 -7.54 11.92 -9.34
C ARG A 164 -7.11 11.17 -8.08
N ALA A 165 -7.95 11.19 -7.05
CA ALA A 165 -7.68 10.46 -5.81
C ALA A 165 -7.56 8.95 -6.02
N LEU A 166 -8.47 8.37 -6.82
CA LEU A 166 -8.47 6.94 -7.14
C LEU A 166 -7.17 6.51 -7.84
N GLY A 167 -6.61 7.40 -8.68
CA GLY A 167 -5.33 7.16 -9.36
C GLY A 167 -4.12 7.00 -8.43
N VAL A 168 -4.17 7.55 -7.22
CA VAL A 168 -3.10 7.47 -6.21
C VAL A 168 -3.53 6.75 -4.92
N MET A 169 -4.75 6.21 -4.87
CA MET A 169 -5.27 5.54 -3.66
C MET A 169 -4.40 4.36 -3.25
N GLY A 170 -3.83 3.64 -4.22
CA GLY A 170 -2.88 2.57 -3.95
C GLY A 170 -1.66 3.04 -3.14
N ASP A 171 -1.18 4.27 -3.39
CA ASP A 171 -0.02 4.85 -2.72
C ASP A 171 -0.27 5.08 -1.22
N VAL A 172 -1.53 5.33 -0.81
CA VAL A 172 -1.92 5.41 0.60
C VAL A 172 -1.59 4.12 1.34
N TYR A 173 -1.93 2.97 0.75
CA TYR A 173 -1.65 1.67 1.36
C TYR A 173 -0.19 1.25 1.20
N ALA A 174 0.42 1.64 0.09
CA ALA A 174 1.78 1.29 -0.29
C ALA A 174 2.88 2.06 0.46
N SER A 175 2.66 3.32 0.83
CA SER A 175 3.68 4.22 1.37
C SER A 175 4.53 3.53 2.44
N ALA A 176 5.83 3.48 2.21
CA ALA A 176 6.75 2.72 3.07
C ALA A 176 6.92 3.35 4.45
N VAL A 177 6.86 4.67 4.50
CA VAL A 177 7.27 5.51 5.62
C VAL A 177 6.14 6.41 6.09
N GLY A 178 5.20 6.80 5.23
CA GLY A 178 4.11 7.70 5.59
C GLY A 178 2.94 7.01 6.29
N THR A 179 2.66 5.75 5.97
CA THR A 179 1.43 5.09 6.44
C THR A 179 1.64 3.76 7.16
N THR A 180 0.82 3.51 8.18
CA THR A 180 0.57 2.20 8.80
C THR A 180 -0.76 1.65 8.27
N VAL A 181 -0.77 0.46 7.70
CA VAL A 181 -2.00 -0.18 7.21
C VAL A 181 -2.68 -0.92 8.34
N LEU A 182 -3.94 -0.57 8.59
CA LEU A 182 -4.82 -1.14 9.59
C LEU A 182 -5.79 -2.09 8.88
N GLN A 183 -5.59 -3.40 9.02
CA GLN A 183 -6.33 -4.41 8.26
C GLN A 183 -7.41 -5.06 9.11
N ILE A 184 -8.67 -4.94 8.70
CA ILE A 184 -9.80 -5.68 9.28
C ILE A 184 -10.28 -6.72 8.26
N LYS A 185 -10.03 -8.01 8.54
CA LYS A 185 -10.55 -9.12 7.72
C LYS A 185 -11.89 -9.69 8.22
N GLU A 186 -12.28 -9.35 9.45
CA GLU A 186 -13.47 -9.89 10.11
C GLU A 186 -14.75 -9.66 9.28
N ILE A 187 -15.58 -10.70 9.16
CA ILE A 187 -16.90 -10.65 8.53
C ILE A 187 -17.95 -10.95 9.62
N PRO A 188 -18.68 -9.93 10.13
CA PRO A 188 -19.71 -10.15 11.12
C PRO A 188 -20.93 -10.84 10.50
N PRO A 189 -21.74 -11.52 11.32
CA PRO A 189 -22.99 -12.14 10.86
C PRO A 189 -23.89 -11.12 10.16
N ARG A 190 -24.56 -11.55 9.10
CA ARG A 190 -25.53 -10.71 8.39
C ARG A 190 -26.65 -10.26 9.35
N PRO A 191 -26.92 -8.95 9.45
CA PRO A 191 -28.07 -8.46 10.23
C PRO A 191 -29.39 -8.86 9.57
N GLN A 192 -30.42 -9.09 10.38
CA GLN A 192 -31.72 -9.59 9.91
C GLN A 192 -32.39 -8.70 8.86
N GLU A 193 -32.18 -7.39 8.92
CA GLU A 193 -32.75 -6.43 7.96
C GLU A 193 -32.22 -6.59 6.51
N PHE A 194 -31.04 -7.20 6.36
CA PHE A 194 -30.47 -7.53 5.05
C PHE A 194 -30.82 -8.95 4.58
N ASP A 195 -31.53 -9.73 5.40
CA ASP A 195 -31.95 -11.07 5.03
C ASP A 195 -32.94 -11.03 3.86
N GLY A 196 -32.74 -11.89 2.86
CA GLY A 196 -33.58 -11.89 1.66
C GLY A 196 -33.37 -10.74 0.66
N GLU A 197 -32.42 -9.82 0.88
CA GLU A 197 -32.24 -8.66 -0.01
C GLU A 197 -31.12 -8.83 -1.05
N LEU A 198 -31.42 -8.46 -2.29
CA LEU A 198 -30.45 -8.33 -3.38
C LEU A 198 -30.38 -6.89 -3.88
N CYS A 199 -29.18 -6.45 -4.25
CA CYS A 199 -28.93 -5.22 -5.00
C CYS A 199 -28.89 -5.50 -6.49
N LEU A 200 -29.56 -4.65 -7.28
CA LEU A 200 -29.53 -4.64 -8.74
C LEU A 200 -28.68 -3.47 -9.22
N PHE A 201 -27.53 -3.78 -9.82
CA PHE A 201 -26.56 -2.79 -10.29
C PHE A 201 -26.66 -2.55 -11.79
N GLY A 202 -26.59 -1.28 -12.19
CA GLY A 202 -26.57 -0.91 -13.61
C GLY A 202 -27.80 -1.42 -14.36
N LEU A 203 -28.99 -1.03 -13.89
CA LEU A 203 -30.28 -1.31 -14.53
C LEU A 203 -30.21 -1.00 -16.03
N LYS A 204 -30.76 -1.88 -16.86
CA LYS A 204 -30.81 -1.66 -18.32
C LYS A 204 -31.82 -0.56 -18.65
N ALA A 205 -31.60 0.10 -19.78
CA ALA A 205 -32.49 1.17 -20.25
C ALA A 205 -33.93 0.65 -20.44
N GLY A 206 -34.91 1.37 -19.89
CA GLY A 206 -36.32 1.03 -20.00
C GLY A 206 -36.81 -0.03 -19.01
N VAL A 207 -35.95 -0.57 -18.13
CA VAL A 207 -36.36 -1.45 -17.03
C VAL A 207 -36.90 -0.59 -15.89
N ASP A 208 -38.19 -0.78 -15.58
CA ASP A 208 -38.87 -0.15 -14.45
C ASP A 208 -39.27 -1.17 -13.38
N GLU A 209 -39.83 -0.67 -12.27
CA GLU A 209 -40.26 -1.51 -11.14
C GLU A 209 -41.30 -2.54 -11.56
N ALA A 210 -42.20 -2.20 -12.49
CA ALA A 210 -43.24 -3.11 -12.95
C ALA A 210 -42.66 -4.30 -13.72
N ALA A 211 -41.70 -4.04 -14.61
CA ALA A 211 -40.98 -5.07 -15.35
C ALA A 211 -40.19 -6.00 -14.42
N VAL A 212 -39.52 -5.46 -13.41
CA VAL A 212 -38.79 -6.25 -12.41
C VAL A 212 -39.75 -7.08 -11.56
N CYS A 213 -40.83 -6.48 -11.05
CA CYS A 213 -41.84 -7.18 -10.27
C CYS A 213 -42.44 -8.35 -11.06
N GLN A 214 -42.83 -8.13 -12.32
CA GLN A 214 -43.40 -9.18 -13.16
C GLN A 214 -42.42 -10.35 -13.34
N ALA A 215 -41.17 -10.05 -13.72
CA ALA A 215 -40.15 -11.06 -13.95
C ALA A 215 -39.85 -11.90 -12.70
N LEU A 216 -39.87 -11.29 -11.52
CA LEU A 216 -39.59 -11.96 -10.25
C LEU A 216 -40.80 -12.73 -9.69
N SER A 217 -42.01 -12.19 -9.84
CA SER A 217 -43.25 -12.88 -9.46
C SER A 217 -43.47 -14.16 -10.28
N ASP A 218 -43.14 -14.14 -11.58
CA ASP A 218 -43.22 -15.33 -12.44
C ASP A 218 -42.24 -16.43 -12.03
N LEU A 219 -41.10 -16.03 -11.43
CA LEU A 219 -40.02 -16.94 -11.03
C LEU A 219 -40.24 -17.54 -9.63
N SER A 220 -40.78 -16.75 -8.71
CA SER A 220 -40.83 -17.11 -7.30
C SER A 220 -42.05 -16.52 -6.60
N THR A 221 -42.77 -17.38 -5.89
CA THR A 221 -43.82 -16.97 -4.95
C THR A 221 -43.27 -16.36 -3.66
N GLU A 222 -41.93 -16.36 -3.48
CA GLU A 222 -41.24 -15.80 -2.32
C GLU A 222 -40.73 -14.38 -2.57
N PHE A 223 -40.98 -13.79 -3.75
CA PHE A 223 -40.70 -12.37 -4.01
C PHE A 223 -41.68 -11.47 -3.26
N GLU A 224 -41.18 -10.44 -2.57
CA GLU A 224 -41.98 -9.54 -1.74
C GLU A 224 -42.08 -8.12 -2.29
N SER A 225 -40.95 -7.51 -2.64
CA SER A 225 -40.92 -6.09 -3.02
C SER A 225 -39.71 -5.73 -3.89
N CYS A 226 -39.86 -4.65 -4.64
CA CYS A 226 -38.83 -4.02 -5.44
C CYS A 226 -38.87 -2.51 -5.20
N ASP A 227 -37.70 -1.91 -4.97
CA ASP A 227 -37.48 -0.47 -4.87
C ASP A 227 -36.28 -0.12 -5.75
N LEU A 228 -36.54 0.36 -6.97
CA LEU A 228 -35.48 0.78 -7.89
C LEU A 228 -35.00 2.20 -7.61
N ALA A 229 -35.76 2.98 -6.82
CA ALA A 229 -35.40 4.33 -6.38
C ALA A 229 -34.68 4.32 -5.02
N PHE A 230 -34.29 3.15 -4.53
CA PHE A 230 -33.62 2.97 -3.25
C PHE A 230 -32.35 3.83 -3.17
N GLU A 231 -31.46 3.69 -4.16
CA GLU A 231 -30.28 4.50 -4.36
C GLU A 231 -30.11 4.92 -5.83
N SER A 232 -29.30 5.94 -6.08
CA SER A 232 -29.03 6.41 -7.45
C SER A 232 -28.21 5.43 -8.28
N THR A 233 -27.48 4.52 -7.62
CA THR A 233 -26.51 3.60 -8.26
C THR A 233 -26.98 2.15 -8.29
N TYR A 234 -27.98 1.79 -7.48
CA TYR A 234 -28.54 0.44 -7.43
C TYR A 234 -29.99 0.43 -6.91
N GLY A 235 -30.77 -0.53 -7.40
CA GLY A 235 -32.08 -0.87 -6.84
C GLY A 235 -31.99 -2.01 -5.82
N VAL A 236 -33.03 -2.20 -5.02
CA VAL A 236 -33.14 -3.30 -4.05
C VAL A 236 -34.38 -4.14 -4.34
N VAL A 237 -34.24 -5.46 -4.25
CA VAL A 237 -35.35 -6.41 -4.27
C VAL A 237 -35.30 -7.29 -3.03
N ARG A 238 -36.47 -7.66 -2.50
CA ARG A 238 -36.60 -8.47 -1.28
C ARG A 238 -37.37 -9.76 -1.57
N PHE A 239 -36.89 -10.83 -0.95
CA PHE A 239 -37.53 -12.13 -0.88
C PHE A 239 -37.84 -12.49 0.58
N THR A 240 -38.84 -13.34 0.80
CA THR A 240 -39.27 -13.81 2.14
C THR A 240 -38.16 -14.53 2.90
N THR A 241 -37.22 -15.17 2.19
CA THR A 241 -36.08 -15.88 2.78
C THR A 241 -34.79 -15.57 2.02
N HIS A 242 -33.67 -15.55 2.72
CA HIS A 242 -32.37 -15.44 2.06
C HIS A 242 -32.07 -16.60 1.12
N ALA A 243 -32.53 -17.81 1.43
CA ALA A 243 -32.37 -18.96 0.54
C ALA A 243 -33.09 -18.72 -0.80
N ALA A 244 -34.25 -18.07 -0.80
CA ALA A 244 -34.95 -17.69 -2.03
C ALA A 244 -34.19 -16.64 -2.84
N ALA A 245 -33.66 -15.61 -2.18
CA ALA A 245 -32.82 -14.61 -2.82
C ALA A 245 -31.59 -15.24 -3.50
N LEU A 246 -30.90 -16.16 -2.81
CA LEU A 246 -29.75 -16.88 -3.40
C LEU A 246 -30.14 -17.77 -4.59
N ARG A 247 -31.30 -18.47 -4.52
CA ARG A 247 -31.81 -19.24 -5.66
C ARG A 247 -32.12 -18.34 -6.86
N ALA A 248 -32.76 -17.20 -6.64
CA ALA A 248 -33.06 -16.23 -7.69
C ALA A 248 -31.79 -15.66 -8.31
N LYS A 249 -30.78 -15.31 -7.49
CA LYS A 249 -29.46 -14.88 -7.96
C LYS A 249 -28.79 -15.96 -8.82
N ALA A 250 -28.79 -17.22 -8.37
CA ALA A 250 -28.17 -18.34 -9.05
C ALA A 250 -28.86 -18.71 -10.38
N ALA A 251 -30.17 -18.49 -10.48
CA ALA A 251 -30.93 -18.69 -11.71
C ALA A 251 -30.58 -17.68 -12.82
N ASN A 252 -29.82 -16.63 -12.50
CA ASN A 252 -29.35 -15.59 -13.43
C ASN A 252 -30.47 -14.85 -14.20
N THR A 253 -31.69 -14.83 -13.65
CA THR A 253 -32.86 -14.15 -14.22
C THR A 253 -32.66 -12.64 -14.37
N PHE A 254 -31.75 -12.07 -13.58
CA PHE A 254 -31.44 -10.64 -13.56
C PHE A 254 -30.58 -10.16 -14.74
N SER A 255 -29.98 -11.07 -15.51
CA SER A 255 -29.11 -10.71 -16.63
C SER A 255 -29.82 -9.92 -17.74
N GLU A 256 -31.14 -10.06 -17.86
CA GLU A 256 -31.96 -9.23 -18.75
C GLU A 256 -32.37 -7.89 -18.17
N LEU A 257 -32.31 -7.74 -16.85
CA LEU A 257 -32.81 -6.56 -16.13
C LEU A 257 -31.69 -5.58 -15.75
N CYS A 258 -30.50 -6.10 -15.42
CA CYS A 258 -29.41 -5.30 -14.87
C CYS A 258 -28.05 -5.86 -15.26
N GLY A 259 -27.00 -5.05 -15.05
CA GLY A 259 -25.62 -5.42 -15.34
C GLY A 259 -24.94 -6.26 -14.25
N GLY A 260 -25.54 -6.37 -13.07
CA GLY A 260 -25.02 -7.18 -11.97
C GLY A 260 -26.00 -7.30 -10.82
N VAL A 261 -25.92 -8.41 -10.09
CA VAL A 261 -26.74 -8.69 -8.90
C VAL A 261 -25.89 -9.35 -7.82
N ASP A 262 -26.00 -8.86 -6.59
CA ASP A 262 -25.45 -9.52 -5.41
C ASP A 262 -26.36 -9.29 -4.21
N THR A 263 -26.13 -10.01 -3.12
CA THR A 263 -26.80 -9.76 -1.85
C THR A 263 -26.45 -8.37 -1.34
N ARG A 264 -27.41 -7.69 -0.72
CA ARG A 264 -27.17 -6.34 -0.21
C ARG A 264 -26.12 -6.32 0.89
N TYR A 265 -26.14 -7.32 1.78
CA TYR A 265 -25.06 -7.56 2.72
C TYR A 265 -24.03 -8.51 2.10
N ASN A 266 -22.82 -8.01 1.89
CA ASN A 266 -21.74 -8.75 1.24
C ASN A 266 -20.94 -9.51 2.29
N GLU A 267 -21.09 -10.83 2.31
CA GLU A 267 -20.44 -11.74 3.26
C GLU A 267 -19.14 -12.35 2.70
N ARG A 268 -18.68 -11.87 1.55
CA ARG A 268 -17.43 -12.33 0.95
C ARG A 268 -16.25 -12.02 1.88
N SER A 269 -15.29 -12.92 1.95
CA SER A 269 -14.04 -12.70 2.68
C SER A 269 -13.27 -11.49 2.15
N TYR A 270 -12.25 -11.06 2.89
CA TYR A 270 -11.37 -9.96 2.50
C TYR A 270 -10.52 -10.35 1.27
N ASP A 271 -9.71 -11.41 1.34
CA ASP A 271 -8.73 -11.81 0.31
C ASP A 271 -8.80 -13.31 -0.07
N GLY A 272 -9.97 -13.90 0.10
CA GLY A 272 -10.23 -15.32 -0.15
C GLY A 272 -10.37 -16.04 1.17
N ARG A 273 -11.29 -17.01 1.23
CA ARG A 273 -11.52 -17.74 2.48
C ARG A 273 -10.40 -18.76 2.68
N GLY A 274 -9.50 -18.47 3.61
CA GLY A 274 -8.60 -19.48 4.19
C GLY A 274 -9.32 -20.45 5.12
N ASP A 275 -8.66 -21.55 5.47
CA ASP A 275 -9.18 -22.50 6.46
C ASP A 275 -9.40 -21.80 7.81
N GLY A 276 -10.66 -21.71 8.26
CA GLY A 276 -11.03 -21.14 9.56
C GLY A 276 -11.29 -19.63 9.58
N GLU A 277 -11.15 -18.92 8.46
CA GLU A 277 -11.54 -17.51 8.36
C GLU A 277 -13.02 -17.34 7.99
N GLY A 278 -13.61 -16.21 8.41
CA GLY A 278 -14.96 -15.81 8.04
C GLY A 278 -15.06 -15.44 6.57
N GLY A 279 -16.17 -15.78 5.93
CA GLY A 279 -16.36 -15.60 4.49
C GLY A 279 -17.27 -16.68 3.90
N ARG A 280 -17.59 -16.56 2.62
CA ARG A 280 -18.37 -17.57 1.89
C ARG A 280 -17.48 -18.78 1.57
N ASP A 281 -18.07 -19.98 1.59
CA ASP A 281 -17.33 -21.18 1.16
C ASP A 281 -16.86 -21.02 -0.30
N GLY A 282 -15.58 -21.31 -0.56
CA GLY A 282 -14.98 -21.26 -1.90
C GLY A 282 -14.91 -19.85 -2.51
N ASP A 283 -14.90 -18.81 -1.68
CA ASP A 283 -14.83 -17.44 -2.16
C ASP A 283 -13.38 -16.95 -2.36
N GLU A 284 -13.14 -16.24 -3.46
CA GLU A 284 -11.82 -15.74 -3.89
C GLU A 284 -11.53 -14.30 -3.40
N GLY A 285 -12.28 -13.80 -2.41
CA GLY A 285 -12.06 -12.48 -1.83
C GLY A 285 -12.58 -11.30 -2.66
N ARG A 286 -12.26 -10.10 -2.18
CA ARG A 286 -12.70 -8.82 -2.76
C ARG A 286 -11.54 -8.17 -3.49
N GLY A 287 -11.76 -7.81 -4.74
CA GLY A 287 -10.68 -7.34 -5.62
C GLY A 287 -9.90 -6.15 -5.07
N TRP A 288 -10.58 -5.14 -4.53
CA TRP A 288 -9.93 -4.01 -3.88
C TRP A 288 -9.18 -4.41 -2.60
N CYS A 289 -9.73 -5.26 -1.75
CA CYS A 289 -9.03 -5.76 -0.56
C CYS A 289 -7.78 -6.60 -0.89
N CYS A 290 -7.86 -7.45 -1.91
CA CYS A 290 -6.70 -8.20 -2.43
C CYS A 290 -5.62 -7.24 -2.95
N PHE A 291 -6.02 -6.19 -3.68
CA PHE A 291 -5.11 -5.15 -4.15
C PHE A 291 -4.43 -4.42 -2.98
N GLU A 292 -5.21 -3.92 -2.02
CA GLU A 292 -4.75 -3.17 -0.85
C GLU A 292 -3.79 -4.01 0.02
N GLY A 293 -4.12 -5.29 0.26
CA GLY A 293 -3.24 -6.25 0.93
C GLY A 293 -1.96 -6.54 0.13
N GLY A 294 -2.09 -6.63 -1.20
CA GLY A 294 -0.99 -6.82 -2.12
C GLY A 294 0.03 -5.67 -2.08
N VAL A 295 -0.42 -4.43 -2.31
CA VAL A 295 0.44 -3.24 -2.36
C VAL A 295 1.07 -2.92 -0.99
N SER A 296 0.32 -3.08 0.10
CA SER A 296 0.80 -2.79 1.46
C SER A 296 1.94 -3.70 1.90
N GLY A 297 1.92 -4.97 1.48
CA GLY A 297 2.97 -5.94 1.77
C GLY A 297 4.11 -6.01 0.75
N GLU A 298 3.99 -5.34 -0.41
CA GLU A 298 4.91 -5.55 -1.53
C GLU A 298 6.35 -5.17 -1.17
N LEU A 299 6.53 -3.97 -0.63
CA LEU A 299 7.85 -3.53 -0.19
C LEU A 299 8.36 -4.43 0.95
N LEU A 300 7.52 -4.76 1.93
CA LEU A 300 7.90 -5.59 3.08
C LEU A 300 8.47 -6.94 2.65
N VAL A 301 7.88 -7.60 1.66
CA VAL A 301 8.41 -8.87 1.17
C VAL A 301 9.74 -8.69 0.46
N ARG A 302 9.89 -7.64 -0.36
CA ARG A 302 11.16 -7.32 -1.05
C ARG A 302 12.28 -6.99 -0.08
N LEU A 303 11.98 -6.36 1.06
CA LEU A 303 12.99 -6.01 2.07
C LEU A 303 13.75 -7.22 2.63
N SER A 304 13.24 -8.45 2.48
CA SER A 304 13.97 -9.67 2.87
C SER A 304 15.31 -9.84 2.13
N VAL A 305 15.45 -9.26 0.94
CA VAL A 305 16.70 -9.25 0.16
C VAL A 305 17.43 -7.90 0.21
N TYR A 306 16.95 -6.94 1.02
CA TYR A 306 17.55 -5.61 1.22
C TYR A 306 17.80 -5.31 2.71
N PRO A 307 18.74 -6.00 3.37
CA PRO A 307 18.85 -6.01 4.83
C PRO A 307 19.12 -4.64 5.46
N ARG A 308 19.85 -3.73 4.79
CA ARG A 308 20.09 -2.37 5.29
C ARG A 308 18.83 -1.52 5.29
N MET A 309 18.10 -1.54 4.17
CA MET A 309 16.83 -0.82 4.07
C MET A 309 15.80 -1.39 5.05
N LYS A 310 15.77 -2.72 5.20
CA LYS A 310 14.97 -3.38 6.21
C LYS A 310 15.31 -2.87 7.63
N ALA A 311 16.58 -2.85 7.99
CA ALA A 311 17.02 -2.40 9.32
C ALA A 311 16.64 -0.94 9.61
N GLU A 312 16.62 -0.06 8.61
CA GLU A 312 16.13 1.31 8.78
C GLU A 312 14.60 1.38 8.93
N LEU A 313 13.86 0.67 8.08
CA LEU A 313 12.39 0.67 8.11
C LEU A 313 11.80 -0.10 9.30
N ASP A 314 12.55 -1.02 9.90
CA ASP A 314 12.19 -1.74 11.13
C ASP A 314 12.29 -0.83 12.38
N LYS A 315 12.90 0.37 12.28
CA LYS A 315 12.88 1.37 13.36
C LYS A 315 11.55 2.10 13.46
N LEU A 316 10.76 2.09 12.38
CA LEU A 316 9.43 2.70 12.31
C LEU A 316 8.38 1.76 12.92
N PRO A 317 7.21 2.27 13.34
CA PRO A 317 6.08 1.43 13.75
C PRO A 317 5.73 0.37 12.70
N PRO A 318 5.17 -0.80 13.07
CA PRO A 318 4.85 -1.86 12.11
C PRO A 318 4.00 -1.37 10.93
N LYS A 319 4.43 -1.68 9.70
CA LYS A 319 3.75 -1.21 8.48
C LYS A 319 2.35 -1.79 8.28
N LEU A 320 2.11 -3.02 8.71
CA LEU A 320 0.84 -3.71 8.52
C LEU A 320 0.41 -4.33 9.86
N ILE A 321 -0.79 -3.97 10.31
CA ILE A 321 -1.34 -4.37 11.61
C ILE A 321 -2.73 -4.97 11.37
N SER A 322 -2.93 -6.19 11.85
CA SER A 322 -4.22 -6.88 11.87
C SER A 322 -5.04 -6.39 13.05
N LEU A 323 -6.31 -6.08 12.77
CA LEU A 323 -7.31 -5.63 13.72
C LEU A 323 -8.51 -6.59 13.70
N ALA A 324 -8.99 -6.95 14.89
CA ALA A 324 -10.15 -7.81 15.06
C ALA A 324 -10.88 -7.50 16.37
N SER A 325 -12.18 -7.81 16.42
CA SER A 325 -13.01 -7.58 17.60
C SER A 325 -12.48 -8.30 18.83
N GLY A 326 -12.30 -7.56 19.93
CA GLY A 326 -11.85 -8.10 21.21
C GLY A 326 -10.39 -8.61 21.23
N ARG A 327 -9.59 -8.29 20.21
CA ARG A 327 -8.15 -8.61 20.17
C ARG A 327 -7.31 -7.33 20.17
N ALA A 328 -6.11 -7.43 20.75
CA ALA A 328 -5.14 -6.35 20.63
C ALA A 328 -4.66 -6.24 19.17
N PRO A 329 -4.27 -5.03 18.70
CA PRO A 329 -3.65 -4.87 17.39
C PRO A 329 -2.36 -5.69 17.28
N GLU A 330 -2.21 -6.47 16.21
CA GLU A 330 -1.07 -7.38 16.01
C GLU A 330 -0.34 -7.09 14.69
N PRO A 331 0.99 -6.95 14.68
CA PRO A 331 1.75 -6.85 13.44
C PRO A 331 1.54 -8.08 12.55
N VAL A 332 1.37 -7.87 11.25
CA VAL A 332 1.24 -8.97 10.27
C VAL A 332 2.62 -9.38 9.78
N GLU A 333 2.96 -10.65 9.97
CA GLU A 333 4.14 -11.27 9.36
C GLU A 333 3.79 -11.84 7.98
N LEU A 334 4.56 -11.46 6.96
CA LEU A 334 4.38 -11.94 5.59
C LEU A 334 5.41 -13.01 5.27
N SER A 335 4.99 -14.07 4.56
CA SER A 335 5.95 -15.05 4.06
C SER A 335 6.92 -14.41 3.07
N HIS A 336 8.20 -14.72 3.24
CA HIS A 336 9.29 -14.26 2.37
C HIS A 336 9.83 -15.38 1.45
N SER A 337 9.25 -16.59 1.51
CA SER A 337 9.81 -17.79 0.84
C SER A 337 9.96 -17.62 -0.67
N ASP A 338 9.06 -16.87 -1.30
CA ASP A 338 8.98 -16.75 -2.76
C ASP A 338 8.84 -15.30 -3.22
N VAL A 339 9.76 -14.42 -2.78
CA VAL A 339 9.81 -12.99 -3.21
C VAL A 339 9.68 -12.85 -4.73
N TRP A 340 10.23 -13.79 -5.49
CA TRP A 340 10.21 -13.79 -6.95
C TRP A 340 8.85 -14.16 -7.56
N GLN A 341 8.00 -14.91 -6.85
CA GLN A 341 6.66 -15.27 -7.31
C GLN A 341 5.58 -14.32 -6.79
N ARG A 342 5.89 -13.47 -5.81
CA ARG A 342 4.91 -12.60 -5.15
C ARG A 342 4.06 -11.80 -6.13
N VAL A 343 4.67 -11.15 -7.12
CA VAL A 343 3.95 -10.33 -8.10
C VAL A 343 2.91 -11.16 -8.85
N GLN A 344 3.29 -12.36 -9.30
CA GLN A 344 2.37 -13.27 -9.98
C GLN A 344 1.25 -13.71 -9.03
N GLN A 345 1.57 -14.11 -7.81
CA GLN A 345 0.60 -14.58 -6.82
C GLN A 345 -0.44 -13.50 -6.48
N VAL A 346 0.00 -12.26 -6.27
CA VAL A 346 -0.90 -11.13 -5.97
C VAL A 346 -1.76 -10.79 -7.18
N VAL A 347 -1.19 -10.76 -8.39
CA VAL A 347 -1.96 -10.53 -9.62
C VAL A 347 -3.03 -11.61 -9.82
N GLU A 348 -2.66 -12.88 -9.66
CA GLU A 348 -3.62 -14.00 -9.76
C GLU A 348 -4.73 -13.90 -8.71
N SER A 349 -4.40 -13.52 -7.47
CA SER A 349 -5.39 -13.28 -6.42
C SER A 349 -6.36 -12.15 -6.79
N ILE A 350 -5.85 -11.02 -7.28
CA ILE A 350 -6.68 -9.89 -7.74
C ILE A 350 -7.57 -10.31 -8.92
N GLU A 351 -7.04 -11.06 -9.89
CA GLU A 351 -7.78 -11.49 -11.09
C GLU A 351 -8.91 -12.50 -10.78
N LYS A 352 -8.71 -13.36 -9.76
CA LYS A 352 -9.72 -14.32 -9.28
C LYS A 352 -10.78 -13.66 -8.40
N ALA A 353 -10.42 -12.60 -7.68
CA ALA A 353 -11.29 -11.91 -6.75
C ALA A 353 -12.53 -11.27 -7.42
N THR A 354 -13.54 -10.97 -6.61
CA THR A 354 -14.78 -10.35 -7.07
C THR A 354 -14.69 -8.83 -6.98
N PHE A 355 -15.03 -8.15 -8.07
CA PHE A 355 -15.21 -6.69 -8.13
C PHE A 355 -16.69 -6.34 -8.28
N THR A 356 -17.10 -5.23 -7.66
CA THR A 356 -18.45 -4.65 -7.80
C THR A 356 -18.51 -3.60 -8.92
N GLY A 357 -17.38 -2.93 -9.22
CA GLY A 357 -17.27 -1.96 -10.31
C GLY A 357 -17.03 -2.59 -11.68
N LYS A 358 -17.63 -2.01 -12.72
CA LYS A 358 -17.33 -2.35 -14.12
C LYS A 358 -15.97 -1.74 -14.50
N GLY A 359 -15.04 -2.54 -14.99
CA GLY A 359 -13.71 -2.08 -15.43
C GLY A 359 -12.60 -2.21 -14.38
N ASP A 360 -12.95 -2.39 -13.10
CA ASP A 360 -11.95 -2.54 -12.03
C ASP A 360 -11.09 -3.79 -12.24
N LYS A 361 -11.70 -4.86 -12.76
CA LYS A 361 -11.01 -6.13 -13.01
C LYS A 361 -9.85 -6.00 -13.98
N GLU A 362 -9.96 -5.10 -14.96
CA GLU A 362 -8.91 -4.81 -15.92
C GLU A 362 -7.91 -3.77 -15.40
N VAL A 363 -8.37 -2.78 -14.61
CA VAL A 363 -7.56 -1.65 -14.16
C VAL A 363 -6.68 -2.00 -12.95
N VAL A 364 -7.23 -2.70 -11.95
CA VAL A 364 -6.58 -2.90 -10.66
C VAL A 364 -5.28 -3.74 -10.75
N PRO A 365 -5.21 -4.82 -11.56
CA PRO A 365 -3.94 -5.52 -11.79
C PRO A 365 -2.86 -4.62 -12.42
N VAL A 366 -3.25 -3.68 -13.29
CA VAL A 366 -2.32 -2.73 -13.92
C VAL A 366 -1.80 -1.72 -12.89
N LEU A 367 -2.67 -1.22 -12.00
CA LEU A 367 -2.25 -0.35 -10.90
C LEU A 367 -1.22 -1.03 -10.00
N TYR A 368 -1.44 -2.30 -9.64
CA TYR A 368 -0.51 -3.06 -8.82
C TYR A 368 0.85 -3.24 -9.51
N LYS A 369 0.87 -3.64 -10.79
CA LYS A 369 2.11 -3.80 -11.58
C LYS A 369 2.87 -2.48 -11.70
N GLY A 370 2.17 -1.37 -11.97
CA GLY A 370 2.78 -0.05 -12.02
C GLY A 370 3.41 0.37 -10.70
N TYR A 371 2.82 0.00 -9.56
CA TYR A 371 3.43 0.23 -8.25
C TYR A 371 4.68 -0.63 -8.03
N VAL A 372 4.62 -1.91 -8.39
CA VAL A 372 5.78 -2.83 -8.32
C VAL A 372 6.99 -2.27 -9.07
N GLU A 373 6.78 -1.69 -10.26
CA GLU A 373 7.84 -1.06 -11.05
C GLU A 373 8.47 0.17 -10.35
N ARG A 374 7.65 1.01 -9.70
CA ARG A 374 8.15 2.16 -8.92
C ARG A 374 9.00 1.70 -7.73
N VAL A 375 8.52 0.72 -6.98
CA VAL A 375 9.26 0.13 -5.85
C VAL A 375 10.57 -0.48 -6.30
N ALA A 376 10.57 -1.27 -7.38
CA ALA A 376 11.78 -1.86 -7.93
C ALA A 376 12.82 -0.80 -8.33
N THR A 377 12.37 0.32 -8.89
CA THR A 377 13.22 1.46 -9.24
C THR A 377 13.88 2.10 -8.01
N VAL A 378 13.09 2.35 -6.96
CA VAL A 378 13.63 2.92 -5.71
C VAL A 378 14.62 1.97 -5.06
N LEU A 379 14.29 0.67 -4.98
CA LEU A 379 15.21 -0.35 -4.49
C LEU A 379 16.51 -0.38 -5.30
N ALA A 380 16.45 -0.44 -6.63
CA ALA A 380 17.63 -0.40 -7.49
C ALA A 380 18.52 0.83 -7.21
N SER A 381 17.90 1.99 -7.02
CA SER A 381 18.61 3.23 -6.71
C SER A 381 19.29 3.20 -5.33
N THR A 382 18.71 2.52 -4.33
CA THR A 382 19.33 2.40 -3.00
C THR A 382 20.52 1.46 -3.02
N LEU A 383 20.51 0.37 -3.82
CA LEU A 383 21.74 -0.43 -4.02
C LEU A 383 22.84 0.37 -4.71
N ALA A 384 22.50 1.17 -5.73
CA ALA A 384 23.50 1.97 -6.43
C ALA A 384 24.21 2.94 -5.47
N LEU A 385 23.46 3.62 -4.60
CA LEU A 385 24.05 4.44 -3.54
C LEU A 385 24.95 3.64 -2.59
N GLN A 386 24.57 2.41 -2.25
CA GLN A 386 25.36 1.55 -1.39
C GLN A 386 26.71 1.20 -2.03
N THR A 387 26.72 0.85 -3.33
CA THR A 387 27.96 0.56 -4.06
C THR A 387 28.89 1.78 -4.09
N THR A 388 28.34 2.99 -4.25
CA THR A 388 29.11 4.24 -4.24
C THR A 388 29.67 4.58 -2.86
N LEU A 389 28.91 4.37 -1.78
CA LEU A 389 29.37 4.62 -0.41
C LEU A 389 30.42 3.59 0.04
N GLU A 390 30.30 2.33 -0.38
CA GLU A 390 31.30 1.28 -0.10
C GLU A 390 32.61 1.48 -0.87
N THR A 391 32.56 2.08 -2.06
CA THR A 391 33.77 2.46 -2.82
C THR A 391 34.40 3.77 -2.33
N SER A 392 33.64 4.63 -1.64
CA SER A 392 34.12 5.90 -1.07
C SER A 392 34.62 5.79 0.37
N ALA A 393 34.43 4.66 1.05
CA ALA A 393 35.06 4.41 2.34
C ALA A 393 36.57 4.31 2.12
N GLU A 394 37.33 5.35 2.49
CA GLU A 394 38.79 5.35 2.49
C GLU A 394 39.29 4.08 3.19
N VAL A 395 39.86 3.16 2.41
CA VAL A 395 40.65 2.06 2.94
C VAL A 395 41.80 2.74 3.69
N PRO A 396 41.90 2.62 5.04
CA PRO A 396 43.03 3.21 5.74
C PRO A 396 44.30 2.65 5.12
N PRO A 397 45.33 3.49 4.86
CA PRO A 397 46.57 3.00 4.29
C PRO A 397 47.08 1.86 5.18
N ILE A 398 47.32 0.70 4.55
CA ILE A 398 47.86 -0.47 5.24
C ILE A 398 49.10 0.02 6.00
N PRO A 399 49.18 -0.18 7.33
CA PRO A 399 50.34 0.28 8.08
C PRO A 399 51.58 -0.32 7.44
N LEU A 400 52.57 0.53 7.16
CA LEU A 400 53.85 0.10 6.62
C LEU A 400 54.52 -0.79 7.67
N VAL A 401 54.34 -2.10 7.54
CA VAL A 401 55.12 -3.09 8.29
C VAL A 401 56.45 -3.19 7.57
N ASP A 402 57.54 -2.83 8.26
CA ASP A 402 58.90 -3.04 7.78
C ASP A 402 59.18 -4.56 7.82
N ALA A 403 58.61 -5.26 6.85
CA ALA A 403 58.79 -6.69 6.67
C ALA A 403 60.11 -6.92 5.92
N PRO A 404 60.95 -7.87 6.34
CA PRO A 404 62.14 -8.24 5.56
C PRO A 404 61.70 -8.64 4.14
N PRO A 405 62.55 -8.42 3.11
CA PRO A 405 62.22 -8.71 1.73
C PRO A 405 61.69 -10.14 1.62
N ALA A 406 60.50 -10.29 1.05
CA ALA A 406 59.87 -11.60 0.89
C ALA A 406 60.82 -12.53 0.13
N ASP A 407 61.06 -13.71 0.69
CA ASP A 407 61.81 -14.76 0.00
C ASP A 407 61.17 -15.03 -1.36
N ALA A 408 62.01 -15.24 -2.38
CA ALA A 408 61.54 -15.55 -3.72
C ALA A 408 60.58 -16.75 -3.68
N LEU A 409 59.37 -16.57 -4.20
CA LEU A 409 58.34 -17.60 -4.33
C LEU A 409 58.93 -18.86 -4.98
N ARG A 410 59.08 -19.93 -4.18
CA ARG A 410 59.47 -21.25 -4.68
C ARG A 410 58.21 -22.01 -5.06
N LEU A 411 57.94 -22.09 -6.35
CA LEU A 411 56.86 -22.91 -6.90
C LEU A 411 57.36 -24.34 -7.05
N ALA A 412 56.51 -25.31 -6.72
CA ALA A 412 56.81 -26.73 -6.94
C ALA A 412 56.47 -27.14 -8.38
N ASP A 413 57.22 -28.11 -8.93
CA ASP A 413 56.87 -28.71 -10.22
C ASP A 413 55.47 -29.35 -10.14
N GLY A 414 54.62 -29.07 -11.14
CA GLY A 414 53.23 -29.51 -11.18
C GLY A 414 52.22 -28.61 -10.45
N GLN A 415 52.66 -27.48 -9.87
CA GLN A 415 51.76 -26.54 -9.21
C GLN A 415 50.91 -25.78 -10.25
N LEU A 416 49.59 -25.86 -10.13
CA LEU A 416 48.63 -25.14 -10.98
C LEU A 416 48.53 -23.67 -10.57
N LEU A 417 48.71 -22.77 -11.54
CA LEU A 417 48.56 -21.33 -11.34
C LEU A 417 47.32 -20.82 -12.09
N LEU A 418 46.52 -20.03 -11.38
CA LEU A 418 45.40 -19.30 -11.96
C LEU A 418 45.90 -17.93 -12.44
N LEU A 419 45.93 -17.72 -13.75
CA LEU A 419 46.30 -16.43 -14.33
C LEU A 419 45.05 -15.57 -14.52
N LEU A 420 44.92 -14.51 -13.72
CA LEU A 420 43.86 -13.52 -13.88
C LEU A 420 44.28 -12.46 -14.92
N PRO A 421 43.41 -12.08 -15.88
CA PRO A 421 43.74 -11.03 -16.83
C PRO A 421 43.81 -9.67 -16.12
N GLY A 422 45.01 -9.11 -15.99
CA GLY A 422 45.28 -7.78 -15.41
C GLY A 422 46.26 -6.99 -16.28
N ALA A 423 46.01 -5.68 -16.40
CA ALA A 423 46.56 -4.76 -17.39
C ALA A 423 48.10 -4.85 -17.56
N GLY A 424 48.55 -5.48 -18.66
CA GLY A 424 49.95 -5.43 -19.10
C GLY A 424 50.47 -6.68 -19.80
N ALA A 425 49.86 -7.86 -19.57
CA ALA A 425 50.30 -9.11 -20.20
C ALA A 425 49.45 -9.43 -21.44
N ARG A 426 49.86 -8.97 -22.63
CA ARG A 426 49.30 -9.43 -23.90
C ARG A 426 50.13 -10.60 -24.44
N LEU A 427 49.63 -11.82 -24.28
CA LEU A 427 50.03 -12.94 -25.14
C LEU A 427 49.00 -13.08 -26.26
N ALA A 428 49.46 -13.34 -27.48
CA ALA A 428 48.62 -13.32 -28.67
C ALA A 428 47.57 -14.45 -28.65
N GLY A 429 46.31 -14.13 -28.34
CA GLY A 429 45.17 -14.99 -28.67
C GLY A 429 44.03 -15.09 -27.65
N GLY A 430 43.19 -14.05 -27.53
CA GLY A 430 41.77 -14.13 -27.12
C GLY A 430 41.44 -14.37 -25.63
N ASP A 431 40.29 -13.83 -25.22
CA ASP A 431 39.79 -13.80 -23.83
C ASP A 431 39.35 -15.18 -23.30
N GLY A 432 39.86 -15.54 -22.12
CA GLY A 432 39.52 -16.74 -21.35
C GLY A 432 40.48 -16.92 -20.15
N ALA A 433 40.03 -17.53 -19.06
CA ALA A 433 40.89 -17.88 -17.93
C ALA A 433 41.70 -19.14 -18.26
N TRP A 434 43.01 -19.12 -18.01
CA TRP A 434 43.92 -20.21 -18.38
C TRP A 434 44.53 -20.88 -17.14
N LEU A 435 44.59 -22.21 -17.16
CA LEU A 435 45.37 -23.00 -16.21
C LEU A 435 46.74 -23.28 -16.84
N ALA A 436 47.81 -22.93 -16.11
CA ALA A 436 49.18 -23.26 -16.50
C ALA A 436 49.83 -24.13 -15.40
N GLU A 437 50.58 -25.14 -15.83
CA GLU A 437 51.35 -26.01 -14.96
C GLU A 437 52.83 -25.65 -15.05
N VAL A 438 53.49 -25.55 -13.89
CA VAL A 438 54.91 -25.18 -13.83
C VAL A 438 55.77 -26.43 -14.10
N ALA A 439 56.62 -26.35 -15.13
CA ALA A 439 57.67 -27.34 -15.40
C ALA A 439 59.05 -26.67 -15.32
N SER A 440 59.89 -27.10 -14.39
CA SER A 440 61.23 -26.52 -14.21
C SER A 440 62.21 -26.96 -15.30
N SER A 441 62.81 -25.99 -15.99
CA SER A 441 64.12 -26.17 -16.61
C SER A 441 65.00 -24.95 -16.29
N ALA A 442 65.73 -25.05 -15.18
CA ALA A 442 66.75 -24.12 -14.70
C ALA A 442 66.26 -22.75 -14.18
N PRO A 443 66.98 -22.16 -13.21
CA PRO A 443 66.48 -21.02 -12.45
C PRO A 443 66.60 -19.75 -13.28
N CYS A 444 65.51 -18.98 -13.32
CA CYS A 444 65.37 -17.61 -13.86
C CYS A 444 64.65 -17.43 -15.22
N ALA A 445 63.96 -18.42 -15.78
CA ALA A 445 62.98 -18.16 -16.85
C ALA A 445 61.77 -19.10 -16.77
N ILE A 446 60.56 -18.54 -16.61
CA ILE A 446 59.32 -19.29 -16.76
C ILE A 446 59.10 -19.49 -18.28
N SER A 447 59.35 -20.69 -18.79
CA SER A 447 58.89 -21.10 -20.11
C SER A 447 57.53 -21.78 -19.98
N LEU A 448 56.46 -21.10 -20.41
CA LEU A 448 55.11 -21.67 -20.43
C LEU A 448 55.04 -22.78 -21.49
N MET A 449 54.99 -24.04 -21.06
CA MET A 449 54.71 -25.17 -21.93
C MET A 449 53.31 -25.72 -21.62
N THR A 450 52.45 -25.63 -22.64
CA THR A 450 51.12 -26.24 -22.76
C THR A 450 50.00 -25.47 -22.06
N VAL A 451 49.19 -24.83 -22.89
CA VAL A 451 47.94 -24.16 -22.50
C VAL A 451 46.78 -25.08 -22.92
N TRP A 452 45.91 -25.44 -21.98
CA TRP A 452 44.69 -26.18 -22.27
C TRP A 452 43.50 -25.21 -22.37
N ARG A 453 42.73 -25.30 -23.47
CA ARG A 453 41.39 -24.69 -23.56
C ARG A 453 40.36 -25.70 -23.08
N ASN A 454 39.43 -25.26 -22.23
CA ASN A 454 38.11 -25.89 -22.14
C ASN A 454 37.16 -25.23 -23.12
#